data_AF-A0A2N3F896-F1
#
_entry.id   AF-A0A2N3F896-F1
#
_cell.length_a   1.000
_cell.length_b   1.000
_cell.length_c   1.000
_cell.angle_alpha   90.00
_cell.angle_beta   90.00
_cell.angle_gamma   90.00
#
_symmetry.space_group_name_H-M   'P 1'
#
loop_
_entity.id
_entity.type
_entity.pdbx_description
1 polymer ?
#
loop_
_entity_poly.entity_id
_entity_poly.type
_entity_poly.pdbx_seq_one_letter_code
_entity_poly.pdbx_strand_id
1 'polypeptide(L)' 'STAGFIDPGFEGNVTLELSNTATLPINLWPGMKIGQLCFFQLSSPAEHPYGSSKYGSRYRGQRGPTASKSFLRFHRSEV' A
#
# COMPACT_ATOMS: atom_id res chain seq x y z
N SER A 1 2.94 -11.86 4.70
CA SER A 1 1.77 -11.00 4.51
C SER A 1 2.28 -9.62 4.17
N THR A 2 2.08 -9.19 2.93
CA THR A 2 2.41 -7.83 2.47
C THR A 2 1.15 -6.99 2.64
N ALA A 3 1.27 -5.70 2.93
CA ALA A 3 0.20 -4.89 3.52
C ALA A 3 -1.17 -5.08 2.83
N GLY A 4 -2.21 -5.48 3.59
CA GLY A 4 -3.54 -5.81 3.06
C GLY A 4 -4.59 -4.71 3.18
N PHE A 5 -4.32 -3.66 3.97
CA PHE A 5 -5.22 -2.52 4.16
C PHE A 5 -4.71 -1.29 3.43
N ILE A 6 -5.66 -0.50 2.92
CA ILE A 6 -5.44 0.88 2.50
C ILE A 6 -5.95 1.75 3.64
N ASP A 7 -5.04 2.48 4.29
CA ASP A 7 -5.33 3.21 5.53
C ASP A 7 -6.32 4.37 5.33
N PRO A 8 -7.13 4.72 6.35
CA PRO A 8 -8.04 5.86 6.29
C PRO A 8 -7.28 7.16 6.03
N GLY A 9 -7.73 7.93 5.04
CA GLY A 9 -7.05 9.15 4.58
C GLY A 9 -5.97 8.92 3.52
N PHE A 10 -5.76 7.69 3.06
CA PHE A 10 -4.88 7.42 1.92
C PHE A 10 -5.38 8.14 0.66
N GLU A 11 -4.44 8.68 -0.10
CA GLU A 11 -4.66 9.36 -1.37
C GLU A 11 -3.54 8.92 -2.32
N GLY A 12 -3.89 8.40 -3.50
CA GLY A 12 -2.93 7.98 -4.52
C GLY A 12 -3.32 6.68 -5.22
N ASN A 13 -2.44 6.23 -6.11
CA ASN A 13 -2.55 4.94 -6.79
C ASN A 13 -2.08 3.82 -5.85
N VAL A 14 -2.76 2.68 -5.82
CA VAL A 14 -2.34 1.52 -5.02
C VAL A 14 -1.21 0.77 -5.73
N THR A 15 -0.08 0.53 -5.05
CA THR A 15 0.97 -0.35 -5.58
C THR A 15 0.53 -1.80 -5.42
N LEU A 16 0.54 -2.57 -6.51
CA LEU A 16 0.26 -4.01 -6.49
C LEU A 16 1.57 -4.78 -6.51
N GLU A 17 1.69 -5.77 -5.63
CA GLU A 17 2.75 -6.76 -5.67
C GLU A 17 2.22 -7.99 -6.40
N LEU A 18 2.81 -8.31 -7.55
CA LEU A 18 2.33 -9.38 -8.44
C LEU A 18 3.36 -10.51 -8.49
N SER A 19 2.91 -11.74 -8.31
CA SER A 19 3.72 -12.95 -8.48
C SER A 19 3.00 -13.93 -9.40
N ASN A 20 3.76 -14.56 -10.30
CA ASN A 20 3.27 -15.67 -11.10
C ASN A 20 3.73 -16.98 -10.45
N THR A 21 2.78 -17.76 -9.93
CA THR A 21 3.04 -19.08 -9.31
C THR A 21 2.74 -20.25 -10.25
N ALA A 22 2.33 -19.97 -11.51
CA ALA A 22 2.11 -20.97 -12.54
C ALA A 22 3.43 -21.32 -13.26
N THR A 23 3.41 -22.40 -14.05
CA THR A 23 4.56 -22.85 -14.85
C THR A 23 4.68 -22.15 -16.21
N LEU A 24 3.68 -21.35 -16.60
CA LEU A 24 3.64 -20.63 -17.87
C LEU A 24 3.63 -19.11 -17.63
N PRO A 25 4.21 -18.31 -18.55
CA PRO A 25 4.08 -16.86 -18.51
C PRO A 25 2.61 -16.41 -18.59
N ILE A 26 2.29 -15.30 -17.91
CA ILE A 26 0.95 -14.69 -17.93
C ILE A 26 1.08 -13.27 -18.50
N ASN A 27 0.31 -12.97 -19.54
CA ASN A 27 0.26 -11.62 -20.09
C ASN A 27 -0.63 -10.72 -19.22
N LEU A 28 -0.06 -9.59 -18.79
CA LEU A 28 -0.79 -8.51 -18.11
C LEU A 28 -0.99 -7.34 -19.08
N TRP A 29 -2.22 -6.85 -19.17
CA TRP A 29 -2.58 -5.77 -20.08
C TRP A 29 -2.98 -4.51 -19.31
N PRO A 30 -2.44 -3.32 -19.64
CA PRO A 30 -2.94 -2.07 -19.08
C PRO A 30 -4.46 -1.94 -19.27
N GLY A 31 -5.18 -1.67 -18.18
CA GLY A 31 -6.65 -1.54 -18.18
C GLY A 31 -7.42 -2.83 -17.87
N MET A 32 -6.76 -3.98 -17.75
CA MET A 32 -7.45 -5.20 -17.30
C MET A 32 -7.87 -5.10 -15.83
N LYS A 33 -8.97 -5.77 -15.47
CA LYS A 33 -9.35 -5.95 -14.07
C LYS A 33 -8.31 -6.84 -13.38
N ILE A 34 -7.67 -6.34 -12.32
CA ILE A 34 -6.54 -7.02 -11.65
C ILE A 34 -6.78 -7.26 -10.14
N GLY A 35 -7.85 -6.69 -9.59
CA GLY A 35 -8.19 -6.79 -8.19
C GLY A 35 -9.52 -6.08 -7.89
N GLN A 36 -9.92 -6.11 -6.62
CA GLN A 36 -11.13 -5.47 -6.13
C GLN A 36 -10.86 -4.81 -4.78
N LEU A 37 -11.61 -3.76 -4.46
CA LEU A 37 -11.56 -3.09 -3.17
C LEU A 37 -12.75 -3.53 -2.32
N CYS A 38 -12.49 -3.81 -1.05
CA CYS A 38 -13.52 -4.00 -0.03
C CYS A 38 -13.38 -2.88 1.00
N PHE A 39 -14.50 -2.22 1.33
CA PHE A 39 -14.52 -1.10 2.26
C PHE A 39 -15.10 -1.56 3.60
N PHE A 40 -14.40 -1.22 4.68
CA PHE A 40 -14.83 -1.48 6.04
C PHE A 40 -15.01 -0.14 6.76
N GLN A 41 -16.17 0.03 7.40
CA GLN A 41 -16.43 1.21 8.20
C GLN A 41 -15.68 1.10 9.53
N LEU A 42 -14.94 2.15 9.90
CA LEU A 42 -14.34 2.28 11.22
C LEU A 42 -15.41 2.61 12.26
N SER A 43 -15.17 2.24 13.52
CA SER A 43 -16.05 2.57 14.64
C SER A 43 -16.12 4.08 14.94
N SER A 44 -15.08 4.83 14.55
CA SER A 44 -14.99 6.29 14.64
C SER A 44 -14.03 6.84 13.58
N PRO A 45 -14.01 8.16 13.32
CA PRO A 45 -12.97 8.78 12.51
C PRO A 45 -11.57 8.50 13.08
N ALA A 46 -10.59 8.24 12.21
CA ALA A 46 -9.21 8.03 12.62
C ALA A 46 -8.59 9.33 13.20
N GLU A 47 -8.02 9.26 14.40
CA GLU A 47 -7.40 10.43 15.07
C GLU A 47 -6.17 10.95 14.30
N HIS A 48 -5.38 10.04 13.73
CA HIS A 48 -4.20 10.35 12.92
C HIS A 48 -4.29 9.59 11.59
N PRO A 49 -5.07 10.08 10.61
CA PRO A 49 -5.21 9.41 9.33
C PRO A 49 -3.88 9.35 8.58
N TYR A 50 -3.84 8.49 7.55
CA TYR A 50 -2.71 8.42 6.64
C TYR A 50 -2.42 9.79 6.04
N GLY A 51 -1.15 10.16 6.00
CA GLY A 51 -0.70 11.48 5.56
C GLY A 51 -0.60 12.52 6.66
N SER A 52 -1.03 12.23 7.89
CA SER A 52 -0.78 13.09 9.05
C SER A 52 0.70 13.09 9.44
N SER A 53 1.18 14.21 9.99
CA SER A 53 2.57 14.37 10.42
C SER A 53 2.99 13.33 11.47
N LYS A 54 2.07 12.97 12.37
CA LYS A 54 2.28 11.99 13.44
C LYS A 54 2.32 10.54 12.94
N TYR A 55 1.50 10.17 11.95
CA TYR A 55 1.48 8.80 11.41
C TYR A 55 2.78 8.44 10.70
N GLY A 56 3.47 9.41 10.07
CA GLY A 56 4.75 9.14 9.39
C GLY A 56 4.59 8.42 8.06
N SER A 57 3.48 8.64 7.36
CA SER A 57 3.18 8.07 6.05
C SER A 57 4.25 8.36 5.01
N ARG A 58 4.55 7.36 4.16
CA ARG A 58 5.66 7.42 3.20
C ARG A 58 5.22 7.58 1.73
N TYR A 59 3.94 7.31 1.44
CA TYR A 59 3.44 7.10 0.08
C TYR A 59 2.20 7.94 -0.27
N ARG A 60 1.86 8.96 0.52
CA ARG A 60 0.73 9.85 0.22
C ARG A 60 0.96 10.56 -1.13
N GLY A 61 -0.07 10.59 -1.97
CA GLY A 61 -0.07 11.25 -3.27
C GLY A 61 0.64 10.49 -4.38
N GLN A 62 1.01 9.21 -4.18
CA GLN A 62 1.77 8.48 -5.19
C GLN A 62 0.97 8.26 -6.48
N ARG A 63 1.64 8.37 -7.63
CA ARG A 63 1.03 8.26 -8.97
C ARG A 63 1.44 6.99 -9.73
N GLY A 64 2.22 6.12 -9.10
CA GLY A 64 2.70 4.86 -9.66
C GLY A 64 3.29 3.96 -8.57
N PRO A 65 3.98 2.87 -8.95
CA PRO A 65 4.59 1.95 -8.01
C PRO A 65 5.86 2.56 -7.40
N THR A 66 5.70 3.47 -6.44
CA THR A 66 6.81 4.10 -5.72
C THR A 66 7.67 3.01 -5.09
N ALA A 67 8.98 3.05 -5.33
CA ALA A 67 9.92 2.12 -4.72
C ALA A 67 9.86 2.20 -3.19
N SER A 68 10.26 1.10 -2.53
CA SER A 68 10.21 0.98 -1.08
C SER A 68 10.98 2.11 -0.39
N LYS A 69 10.35 2.69 0.62
CA LYS A 69 10.95 3.65 1.55
C LYS A 69 11.16 3.06 2.94
N SER A 70 11.33 1.74 3.05
CA SER A 70 11.53 1.05 4.34
C SER A 70 12.74 1.58 5.11
N PHE A 71 13.75 2.10 4.41
CA PHE A 71 14.94 2.73 4.99
C PHE A 71 14.64 4.03 5.78
N LEU A 72 13.56 4.74 5.46
CA LEU A 72 13.18 5.95 6.19
C LEU A 72 12.70 5.59 7.59
N ARG A 73 13.37 6.08 8.65
CA ARG A 73 13.05 5.72 10.05
C ARG A 73 13.19 4.20 10.29
N PHE A 74 14.12 3.55 9.60
CA PHE A 74 14.50 2.17 9.91
C PHE A 74 15.15 2.13 11.30
N HIS A 75 14.76 1.15 12.12
CA HIS A 75 15.30 0.95 13.46
C HIS A 75 15.75 -0.51 13.60
N ARG A 76 16.96 -0.71 14.14
CA ARG A 76 17.51 -2.03 14.46
C ARG A 76 17.94 -2.01 15.92
N SER A 77 17.30 -2.84 16.75
CA SER A 77 17.73 -3.05 18.14
C SER A 77 18.97 -3.94 18.17
N GLU A 78 19.88 -3.69 19.09
CA GLU A 78 20.89 -4.66 19.48
C GLU A 78 20.26 -5.64 20.48
N VAL A 79 20.55 -6.93 20.31
CA VAL A 79 20.07 -8.03 21.17
C VAL A 79 21.24 -8.53 21.99
#